data_AF-A0A0A8KA82-F1
#
_entry.id   AF-A0A0A8KA82-F1
#
_cell.length_a   1.000
_cell.length_b   1.000
_cell.length_c   1.000
_cell.angle_alpha   90.00
_cell.angle_beta   90.00
_cell.angle_gamma   90.00
#
_symmetry.space_group_name_H-M   'P 1'
#
loop_
_entity.id
_entity.type
_entity.pdbx_description
1 polymer ?
#
loop_
_entity_poly.entity_id
_entity_poly.type
_entity_poly.pdbx_seq_one_letter_code
_entity_poly.pdbx_strand_id
1 'polypeptide(L)'
;HPCAITAPRFVVKMSAIATKNTRVESLEVKPPAHPTYDLKEVMQLALSEDAGNLGDVTCKATIPLDMESDAHFLAKEDGIIAGIALAEMIFAEVDPSLKVEWYVNDGDKVHK
;
A
#
# COMPACT_ATOMS: atom_id res chain seq x y z
N HIS A 1 4.21 46.41 -5.86
CA HIS A 1 3.10 45.46 -6.11
C HIS A 1 3.48 44.09 -5.56
N PRO A 2 2.91 43.64 -4.44
CA PRO A 2 3.08 42.28 -3.96
C PRO A 2 1.98 41.37 -4.56
N CYS A 3 2.40 40.27 -5.19
CA CYS A 3 1.52 39.24 -5.73
C CYS A 3 1.16 38.27 -4.59
N ALA A 4 -0.07 38.36 -4.07
CA ALA A 4 -0.60 37.42 -3.10
C ALA A 4 -1.30 36.27 -3.84
N ILE A 5 -0.62 35.14 -3.98
CA ILE A 5 -1.24 33.91 -4.48
C ILE A 5 -2.05 33.31 -3.33
N THR A 6 -3.36 33.53 -3.33
CA THR A 6 -4.29 32.89 -2.39
C THR A 6 -4.76 31.58 -3.02
N ALA A 7 -4.18 30.45 -2.61
CA ALA A 7 -4.72 29.13 -2.96
C ALA A 7 -6.04 28.90 -2.20
N PRO A 8 -7.10 28.37 -2.83
CA PRO A 8 -8.35 28.09 -2.14
C PRO A 8 -8.14 26.94 -1.15
N ARG A 9 -8.44 27.19 0.13
CA ARG A 9 -8.46 26.15 1.17
C ARG A 9 -9.71 25.29 0.97
N PHE A 10 -9.55 24.07 0.48
CA PHE A 10 -10.62 23.08 0.49
C PHE A 10 -10.81 22.58 1.92
N VAL A 11 -11.93 22.95 2.54
CA VAL A 11 -12.36 22.38 3.84
C VAL A 11 -13.09 21.08 3.55
N VAL A 12 -12.43 19.95 3.82
CA VAL A 12 -13.07 18.63 3.75
C VAL A 12 -13.82 18.39 5.06
N LYS A 13 -15.15 18.31 5.00
CA LYS A 13 -15.98 17.87 6.13
C LYS A 13 -16.04 16.34 6.13
N MET A 14 -15.46 15.71 7.14
CA MET A 14 -15.56 14.27 7.38
C MET A 14 -16.66 14.02 8.42
N SER A 15 -17.73 13.32 8.02
CA SER A 15 -18.73 12.77 8.95
C SER A 15 -18.65 11.25 8.91
N ALA A 16 -18.25 10.64 10.02
CA ALA A 16 -18.29 9.18 10.17
C ALA A 16 -19.71 8.75 10.56
N ILE A 17 -20.39 8.01 9.68
CA ILE A 17 -21.63 7.30 10.00
C ILE A 17 -21.24 5.86 10.31
N ALA A 18 -21.53 5.42 11.54
CA ALA A 18 -21.42 4.01 11.92
C ALA A 18 -22.54 3.22 11.24
N THR A 19 -22.24 2.54 10.14
CA THR A 19 -23.22 1.74 9.39
C THR A 19 -23.04 0.27 9.76
N LYS A 20 -24.09 -0.33 10.32
CA LYS A 20 -24.17 -1.76 10.64
C LYS A 20 -24.10 -2.63 9.38
N ASN A 21 -23.33 -3.73 9.46
CA ASN A 21 -23.34 -4.94 8.62
C ASN A 21 -23.88 -4.77 7.19
N THR A 22 -23.10 -4.14 6.32
CA THR A 22 -23.24 -4.34 4.87
C THR A 22 -21.87 -4.72 4.36
N ARG A 23 -21.76 -5.84 3.66
CA ARG A 23 -20.51 -6.29 3.02
C ARG A 23 -20.19 -5.25 1.95
N VAL A 24 -19.34 -4.29 2.30
CA VAL A 24 -18.92 -3.23 1.37
C VAL A 24 -17.89 -3.88 0.45
N GLU A 25 -18.19 -3.92 -0.84
CA GLU A 25 -17.18 -4.19 -1.86
C GLU A 25 -16.01 -3.24 -1.61
N SER A 26 -14.82 -3.83 -1.50
CA SER A 26 -13.50 -3.21 -1.35
C SER A 26 -13.49 -1.74 -1.75
N LEU A 27 -13.63 -0.85 -0.76
CA LEU A 27 -13.24 0.53 -0.94
C LEU A 27 -11.71 0.50 -0.96
N GLU A 28 -11.12 0.38 -2.15
CA GLU A 28 -9.73 0.77 -2.38
C GLU A 28 -9.59 2.23 -1.92
N VAL A 29 -9.23 2.45 -0.65
CA VAL A 29 -8.90 3.77 -0.17
C VAL A 29 -7.49 4.05 -0.67
N LYS A 30 -7.41 4.50 -1.93
CA LYS A 30 -6.15 5.01 -2.47
C LYS A 30 -5.65 6.09 -1.53
N PRO A 31 -4.37 6.05 -1.12
CA PRO A 31 -3.83 7.06 -0.24
C PRO A 31 -4.13 8.46 -0.80
N PRO A 32 -4.53 9.41 0.07
CA PRO A 32 -4.92 10.73 -0.38
C PRO A 32 -3.72 11.41 -1.05
N ALA A 33 -3.97 12.02 -2.22
CA ALA A 33 -2.95 12.84 -2.88
C ALA A 33 -2.53 13.98 -1.94
N HIS A 34 -1.22 14.16 -1.77
CA HIS A 34 -0.67 15.17 -0.88
C HIS A 34 0.34 16.05 -1.62
N PRO A 35 0.32 17.38 -1.45
CA PRO A 35 1.18 18.29 -2.23
C PRO A 35 2.67 18.21 -1.87
N THR A 36 3.05 17.48 -0.81
CA THR A 36 4.44 17.45 -0.31
C THR A 36 5.15 16.12 -0.47
N TYR A 37 4.45 15.03 -0.80
CA TYR A 37 5.09 13.72 -0.98
C TYR A 37 4.48 13.03 -2.20
N ASP A 38 5.35 12.43 -3.01
CA ASP A 38 4.96 11.55 -4.10
C ASP A 38 5.20 10.11 -3.65
N LEU A 39 4.12 9.35 -3.54
CA LEU A 39 4.18 7.95 -3.11
C LEU A 39 4.98 7.09 -4.08
N LYS A 40 4.92 7.39 -5.39
CA LYS A 40 5.68 6.66 -6.38
C LYS A 40 7.18 6.88 -6.19
N GLU A 41 7.60 8.12 -5.99
CA GLU A 41 9.01 8.44 -5.72
C GLU A 41 9.50 7.78 -4.44
N VAL A 42 8.69 7.81 -3.36
CA VAL A 42 9.03 7.16 -2.09
C VAL A 42 9.16 5.65 -2.25
N MET A 43 8.24 5.00 -2.98
CA MET A 43 8.30 3.57 -3.26
C MET A 43 9.57 3.21 -4.06
N GLN A 44 9.85 3.96 -5.13
CA GLN A 44 11.04 3.72 -5.96
C GLN A 44 12.33 3.95 -5.18
N LEU A 45 12.36 4.96 -4.31
CA LEU A 45 13.51 5.21 -3.44
C LEU A 45 13.72 4.07 -2.45
N ALA A 46 12.66 3.57 -1.82
CA ALA A 46 12.74 2.45 -0.88
C ALA A 46 13.20 1.15 -1.56
N LEU A 47 12.64 0.82 -2.74
CA LEU A 47 13.05 -0.36 -3.51
C LEU A 47 14.51 -0.26 -3.98
N SER A 48 14.94 0.93 -4.39
CA SER A 48 16.33 1.20 -4.77
C SER A 48 17.29 1.10 -3.58
N GLU A 49 16.86 1.48 -2.38
CA GLU A 49 17.64 1.33 -1.16
C GLU A 49 17.82 -0.14 -0.76
N ASP A 50 16.76 -0.94 -0.82
CA ASP A 50 16.77 -2.35 -0.40
C ASP A 50 17.56 -3.25 -1.38
N ALA A 51 17.30 -3.11 -2.69
CA ALA A 51 17.82 -4.04 -3.69
C ALA A 51 18.85 -3.42 -4.65
N GLY A 52 18.92 -2.09 -4.72
CA GLY A 52 19.84 -1.35 -5.59
C GLY A 52 19.83 -1.83 -7.04
N ASN A 53 20.99 -1.73 -7.69
CA ASN A 53 21.13 -2.07 -9.11
C ASN A 53 21.27 -3.58 -9.36
N LEU A 54 21.70 -4.35 -8.36
CA LEU A 54 21.98 -5.78 -8.51
C LEU A 54 20.76 -6.65 -8.18
N GLY A 55 19.73 -6.08 -7.55
CA GLY A 55 18.56 -6.81 -7.06
C GLY A 55 18.91 -7.70 -5.86
N ASP A 56 17.97 -8.57 -5.46
CA ASP A 56 18.22 -9.58 -4.44
C ASP A 56 19.14 -10.70 -4.99
N VAL A 57 20.43 -10.57 -4.73
CA VAL A 57 21.45 -11.55 -5.14
C VAL A 57 21.28 -12.91 -4.46
N THR A 58 20.71 -12.93 -3.26
CA THR A 58 20.47 -14.18 -2.51
C THR A 58 19.36 -14.96 -3.20
N CYS A 59 18.24 -14.32 -3.53
CA CYS A 59 17.16 -14.94 -4.29
C CYS A 59 17.64 -15.44 -5.66
N LYS A 60 18.39 -14.63 -6.41
CA LYS A 60 18.93 -15.05 -7.72
C LYS A 60 19.84 -16.27 -7.66
N ALA A 61 20.58 -16.44 -6.57
CA ALA A 61 21.51 -17.56 -6.39
C ALA A 61 20.84 -18.84 -5.86
N THR A 62 19.68 -18.72 -5.21
CA THR A 62 19.08 -19.81 -4.43
C THR A 62 17.72 -20.28 -4.93
N ILE A 63 17.00 -19.43 -5.68
CA ILE A 63 15.65 -19.71 -6.17
C ILE A 63 15.68 -19.93 -7.69
N PRO A 64 15.21 -21.09 -8.20
CA PRO A 64 15.06 -21.32 -9.64
C PRO A 64 14.12 -20.32 -10.30
N LEU A 65 14.41 -19.93 -11.54
CA LEU A 65 13.63 -18.91 -12.28
C LEU A 65 12.20 -19.34 -12.64
N ASP A 66 11.97 -20.65 -12.70
CA ASP A 66 10.69 -21.28 -13.05
C ASP A 66 9.90 -21.72 -11.80
N MET A 67 10.39 -21.39 -10.60
CA MET A 67 9.71 -21.73 -9.36
C MET A 67 8.53 -20.79 -9.12
N GLU A 68 7.33 -21.36 -9.09
CA GLU A 68 6.14 -20.68 -8.56
C GLU A 68 6.00 -21.01 -7.06
N SER A 69 5.68 -19.99 -6.25
CA SER A 69 5.51 -20.15 -4.81
C SER A 69 4.39 -19.27 -4.28
N ASP A 70 3.62 -19.82 -3.34
CA ASP A 70 2.61 -19.08 -2.60
C ASP A 70 3.18 -18.56 -1.27
N ALA A 71 2.75 -17.35 -0.88
CA ALA A 71 3.10 -16.73 0.39
C ALA A 71 1.84 -16.19 1.09
N HIS A 72 1.87 -16.16 2.42
CA HIS A 72 0.75 -15.69 3.23
C HIS A 72 1.21 -14.63 4.24
N PHE A 73 0.44 -13.55 4.33
CA PHE A 73 0.57 -12.58 5.41
C PHE A 73 -0.09 -13.12 6.69
N LEU A 74 0.70 -13.28 7.74
CA LEU A 74 0.24 -13.77 9.05
C LEU A 74 0.42 -12.67 10.10
N ALA A 75 -0.69 -12.26 10.72
CA ALA A 75 -0.65 -11.37 11.88
C ALA A 75 -0.01 -12.10 13.07
N LYS A 76 1.06 -11.53 13.63
CA LYS A 76 1.78 -12.14 14.76
C LYS A 76 1.25 -11.70 16.13
N GLU A 77 0.39 -10.69 16.13
CA GLU A 77 -0.23 -10.04 17.29
C GLU A 77 -1.61 -9.48 16.91
N ASP A 78 -2.43 -9.22 17.93
CA ASP A 78 -3.72 -8.56 17.77
C ASP A 78 -3.54 -7.11 17.30
N GLY A 79 -4.37 -6.65 16.36
CA GLY A 79 -4.19 -5.33 15.79
C GLY A 79 -5.28 -4.88 14.84
N ILE A 80 -5.06 -3.72 14.21
CA ILE A 80 -5.88 -3.17 13.14
C ILE A 80 -5.05 -3.19 11.85
N ILE A 81 -5.65 -3.70 10.78
CA ILE A 81 -5.01 -3.73 9.46
C ILE A 81 -4.98 -2.32 8.87
N ALA A 82 -3.86 -1.95 8.25
CA ALA A 82 -3.70 -0.70 7.52
C ALA A 82 -2.63 -0.85 6.43
N GLY A 83 -2.80 -0.12 5.33
CA GLY A 83 -1.80 -0.03 4.27
C GLY A 83 -1.97 -1.06 3.15
N ILE A 84 -3.11 -1.76 3.06
CA ILE A 84 -3.37 -2.71 1.96
C ILE A 84 -3.23 -2.02 0.60
N ALA A 85 -3.85 -0.85 0.41
CA ALA A 85 -3.77 -0.12 -0.86
C ALA A 85 -2.32 0.29 -1.21
N LEU A 86 -1.48 0.56 -0.22
CA LEU A 86 -0.06 0.85 -0.44
C LEU A 86 0.72 -0.43 -0.80
N ALA A 87 0.44 -1.54 -0.12
CA ALA A 87 1.04 -2.84 -0.42
C ALA A 87 0.71 -3.28 -1.86
N GLU A 88 -0.53 -3.13 -2.32
CA GLU A 88 -0.92 -3.42 -3.70
C GLU A 88 -0.13 -2.58 -4.73
N MET A 89 0.05 -1.28 -4.45
CA MET A 89 0.88 -0.42 -5.31
C MET A 89 2.33 -0.91 -5.36
N ILE A 90 2.90 -1.33 -4.22
CA ILE A 90 4.27 -1.85 -4.15
C ILE A 90 4.40 -3.17 -4.92
N PHE A 91 3.47 -4.11 -4.75
CA PHE A 91 3.49 -5.37 -5.49
C PHE A 91 3.42 -5.14 -7.00
N ALA A 92 2.56 -4.22 -7.45
CA ALA A 92 2.46 -3.88 -8.87
C ALA A 92 3.73 -3.20 -9.42
N GLU A 93 4.45 -2.41 -8.61
CA GLU A 93 5.73 -1.80 -9.00
C GLU A 93 6.87 -2.83 -9.04
N VAL A 94 6.88 -3.80 -8.13
CA VAL A 94 7.90 -4.87 -8.07
C VAL A 94 7.72 -5.88 -9.20
N ASP A 95 6.50 -6.42 -9.35
CA ASP A 95 6.16 -7.36 -10.41
C ASP A 95 4.65 -7.34 -10.68
N PRO A 96 4.21 -6.79 -11.83
CA PRO A 96 2.78 -6.70 -12.19
C PRO A 96 2.14 -8.07 -12.50
N SER A 97 2.91 -9.16 -12.56
CA SER A 97 2.38 -10.52 -12.77
C SER A 97 1.94 -11.20 -11.48
N LEU A 98 2.30 -10.65 -10.31
CA LEU A 98 1.90 -11.19 -9.01
C LEU A 98 0.38 -11.18 -8.83
N LYS A 99 -0.14 -12.29 -8.30
CA LYS A 99 -1.55 -12.40 -7.88
C LYS A 99 -1.61 -12.22 -6.38
N VAL A 100 -2.30 -11.18 -5.94
CA VAL A 100 -2.45 -10.85 -4.52
C VAL A 100 -3.93 -10.90 -4.17
N GLU A 101 -4.26 -11.65 -3.11
CA GLU A 101 -5.61 -11.76 -2.59
C GLU A 101 -5.63 -11.37 -1.10
N TRP A 102 -6.52 -10.44 -0.75
CA TRP A 102 -6.70 -9.99 0.63
C TRP A 102 -7.98 -10.57 1.24
N TYR A 103 -7.85 -11.15 2.44
CA TYR A 103 -8.97 -11.73 3.19
C TYR A 103 -9.54 -10.78 4.26
N VAL A 104 -8.93 -9.60 4.40
CA VAL A 104 -9.25 -8.54 5.35
C VAL A 104 -9.07 -7.18 4.68
N ASN A 105 -9.64 -6.12 5.24
CA ASN A 105 -9.58 -4.76 4.74
C ASN A 105 -8.85 -3.84 5.72
N ASP A 106 -8.38 -2.69 5.22
CA ASP A 106 -7.90 -1.61 6.08
C ASP A 106 -9.01 -1.21 7.09
N GLY A 107 -8.65 -1.17 8.37
CA GLY A 107 -9.56 -0.93 9.49
C GLY A 107 -10.09 -2.20 10.17
N ASP A 108 -9.92 -3.39 9.58
CA ASP A 108 -10.34 -4.64 10.20
C ASP A 108 -9.47 -4.99 11.42
N LYS A 109 -10.12 -5.54 12.46
CA LYS A 109 -9.44 -6.12 13.62
C LYS A 109 -8.98 -7.53 13.31
N VAL A 110 -7.72 -7.83 13.62
CA VAL A 110 -7.16 -9.18 13.57
C VAL A 110 -6.69 -9.61 14.95
N HIS A 111 -6.72 -10.92 15.18
CA HIS A 111 -6.26 -11.57 16.40
C HIS A 111 -5.26 -12.65 16.05
N LYS A 112 -4.33 -12.92 16.97
CA LYS A 112 -3.35 -14.00 16.83
C LYS A 112 -3.96 -15.40 16.92
#